data_AF-A0A419SN43-F1
#
_entry.id   AF-A0A419SN43-F1
#
_cell.length_a   1.000
_cell.length_b   1.000
_cell.length_c   1.000
_cell.angle_alpha   90.00
_cell.angle_beta   90.00
_cell.angle_gamma   90.00
#
_symmetry.space_group_name_H-M   'P 1'
#
loop_
_entity.id
_entity.type
_entity.pdbx_description
1 polymer ?
#
loop_
_entity_poly.entity_id
_entity_poly.type
_entity_poly.pdbx_seq_one_letter_code
_entity_poly.pdbx_strand_id
1 'polypeptide(L)'
;MRLAEMLSYADIDQLHELARAYACDCNINSKNELIQSLLASIKRQSSIEQQLDGLNQAEFNFLMHIVLDGRQQFSLEDLRVKAKFSYPQELDRATYRKLVSVALKKGWVFRGVTRQASSSFEVPADMRKIWADEILRRELGEQPAYPQPYAYRDEGFAMIEDMRLFLRYVLDHEPTLTVEGVIYRRNQQQLFELLAAQEEPIEKGGWRFGYGRHFREYPDRFSLIYDFCYYRGYIREEPGHCLYVTNEAQEANELPAEWLAMELYKFWLRLYKRPVVGLPMLTRLIGRAAQQWVSEEILLQMITPRVRAFYYDQPDSIARQRILKMMVHLGLLRKGLAEPGGAPLLYQTTTLGQKLLESVEGSAMKDIILDPEN
;
A
#
# COMPACT_ATOMS: atom_id res chain seq x y z
N MET A 1 1.48 15.18 17.48
CA MET A 1 0.79 15.86 18.62
C MET A 1 -0.71 15.58 18.60
N ARG A 2 -1.44 15.81 19.70
CA ARG A 2 -2.92 15.77 19.72
C ARG A 2 -3.52 17.09 19.22
N LEU A 3 -4.80 17.08 18.80
CA LEU A 3 -5.48 18.27 18.28
C LEU A 3 -5.43 19.46 19.25
N ALA A 4 -5.67 19.21 20.54
CA ALA A 4 -5.66 20.27 21.56
C ALA A 4 -4.30 20.98 21.67
N GLU A 5 -3.21 20.22 21.59
CA GLU A 5 -1.86 20.79 21.58
C GLU A 5 -1.65 21.62 20.31
N MET A 6 -1.99 21.09 19.14
CA MET A 6 -1.84 21.81 17.86
C MET A 6 -2.62 23.13 17.83
N LEU A 7 -3.85 23.15 18.35
CA LEU A 7 -4.67 24.37 18.44
C LEU A 7 -4.08 25.40 19.43
N SER A 8 -3.43 24.96 20.50
CA SER A 8 -2.78 25.89 21.45
C SER A 8 -1.64 26.68 20.81
N TYR A 9 -0.93 26.06 19.86
CA TYR A 9 0.19 26.63 19.14
C TYR A 9 -0.20 27.32 17.83
N ALA A 10 -1.39 27.08 17.31
CA ALA A 10 -1.90 27.79 16.14
C ALA A 10 -2.00 29.30 16.41
N ASP A 11 -1.72 30.09 15.37
CA ASP A 11 -1.94 31.53 15.40
C ASP A 11 -3.45 31.84 15.41
N ILE A 12 -3.79 33.07 15.81
CA ILE A 12 -5.19 33.46 15.99
C ILE A 12 -5.94 33.49 14.65
N ASP A 13 -5.27 33.81 13.55
CA ASP A 13 -5.86 33.86 12.21
C ASP A 13 -6.26 32.46 11.73
N GLN A 14 -5.42 31.46 11.97
CA GLN A 14 -5.70 30.06 11.69
C GLN A 14 -6.88 29.56 12.53
N LEU A 15 -6.94 29.93 13.83
CA LEU A 15 -8.06 29.57 14.68
C LEU A 15 -9.38 30.20 14.20
N HIS A 16 -9.36 31.45 13.73
CA HIS A 16 -10.55 32.08 13.13
C HIS A 16 -10.95 31.43 11.80
N GLU A 17 -10.00 31.04 10.96
CA GLU A 17 -10.30 30.31 9.72
C GLU A 17 -10.96 28.95 10.02
N LEU A 18 -10.44 28.22 11.00
CA LEU A 18 -11.05 26.97 11.46
C LEU A 18 -12.45 27.20 12.05
N ALA A 19 -12.63 28.23 12.89
CA ALA A 19 -13.92 28.48 13.53
C ALA A 19 -15.01 28.82 12.50
N ARG A 20 -14.64 29.55 11.44
CA ARG A 20 -15.52 29.78 10.29
C ARG A 20 -15.82 28.48 9.53
N ALA A 21 -14.81 27.64 9.28
CA ALA A 21 -14.97 26.39 8.56
C ALA A 21 -15.90 25.39 9.30
N TYR A 22 -15.87 25.39 10.63
CA TYR A 22 -16.71 24.55 11.48
C TYR A 22 -17.97 25.25 12.01
N ALA A 23 -18.27 26.47 11.54
CA ALA A 23 -19.41 27.29 11.97
C ALA A 23 -19.56 27.35 13.50
N CYS A 24 -18.45 27.55 14.22
CA CYS A 24 -18.44 27.64 15.67
C CYS A 24 -19.07 28.95 16.14
N ASP A 25 -20.01 28.86 17.08
CA ASP A 25 -20.54 30.03 17.79
C ASP A 25 -19.65 30.28 19.02
N CYS A 26 -18.74 31.24 18.91
CA CYS A 26 -17.72 31.49 19.93
C CYS A 26 -17.28 32.95 19.97
N ASN A 27 -16.87 33.42 21.16
CA ASN A 27 -16.27 34.74 21.30
C ASN A 27 -14.89 34.81 20.62
N ILE A 28 -14.82 35.58 19.54
CA ILE A 28 -13.63 35.82 18.71
C ILE A 28 -12.48 36.43 19.53
N ASN A 29 -12.77 37.12 20.63
CA ASN A 29 -11.76 37.86 21.41
C ASN A 29 -11.00 36.98 22.43
N SER A 30 -11.44 35.74 22.69
CA SER A 30 -10.81 34.84 23.66
C SER A 30 -10.21 33.62 22.96
N LYS A 31 -8.87 33.56 22.87
CA LYS A 31 -8.16 32.42 22.27
C LYS A 31 -8.54 31.10 22.95
N ASN A 32 -8.68 31.09 24.27
CA ASN A 32 -9.04 29.87 25.01
C ASN A 32 -10.47 29.42 24.70
N GLU A 33 -11.42 30.35 24.64
CA GLU A 33 -12.82 30.04 24.32
C GLU A 33 -12.98 29.54 22.87
N LEU A 34 -12.22 30.13 21.95
CA LEU A 34 -12.10 29.71 20.56
C LEU A 34 -11.55 28.28 20.44
N ILE A 35 -10.47 27.96 21.16
CA ILE A 35 -9.89 26.61 21.18
C ILE A 35 -10.89 25.58 21.74
N GLN A 36 -11.58 25.89 22.83
CA GLN A 36 -12.56 24.96 23.43
C GLN A 36 -13.73 24.71 22.48
N SER A 37 -14.25 25.76 21.85
CA SER A 37 -15.35 25.67 20.88
C SER A 37 -14.95 24.84 19.65
N LEU A 38 -13.72 25.04 19.15
CA LEU A 38 -13.15 24.24 18.06
C LEU A 38 -12.97 22.78 18.46
N LEU A 39 -12.42 22.50 19.64
CA LEU A 39 -12.25 21.13 20.12
C LEU A 39 -13.58 20.39 20.24
N ALA A 40 -14.61 21.05 20.78
CA ALA A 40 -15.94 20.48 20.91
C ALA A 40 -16.60 20.23 19.54
N SER A 41 -16.36 21.10 18.56
CA SER A 41 -16.97 21.00 17.23
C SER A 41 -16.25 20.00 16.32
N ILE A 42 -14.92 20.03 16.25
CA ILE A 42 -14.11 19.15 15.39
C ILE A 42 -14.26 17.68 15.81
N LYS A 43 -14.34 17.40 17.11
CA LYS A 43 -14.44 16.03 17.65
C LYS A 43 -15.84 15.45 17.62
N ARG A 44 -16.87 16.26 17.34
CA ARG A 44 -18.26 15.79 17.32
C ARG A 44 -18.48 14.88 16.12
N GLN A 45 -19.00 13.68 16.36
CA GLN A 45 -19.24 12.67 15.31
C GLN A 45 -20.07 13.24 14.14
N SER A 46 -21.17 13.96 14.43
CA SER A 46 -22.00 14.58 13.41
C SER A 46 -21.26 15.62 12.57
N SER A 47 -20.30 16.34 13.17
CA SER A 47 -19.49 17.33 12.46
C SER A 47 -18.45 16.64 11.55
N ILE A 48 -17.91 15.50 11.97
CA ILE A 48 -17.01 14.69 11.14
C ILE A 48 -17.77 14.13 9.94
N GLU A 49 -18.96 13.57 10.16
CA GLU A 49 -19.82 13.04 9.10
C GLU A 49 -20.18 14.14 8.08
N GLN A 50 -20.71 15.27 8.55
CA GLN A 50 -21.05 16.40 7.70
C GLN A 50 -19.82 16.93 6.92
N GLN A 51 -18.66 16.96 7.57
CA GLN A 51 -17.42 17.42 6.93
C GLN A 51 -16.94 16.47 5.84
N LEU A 52 -17.21 15.17 5.96
CA LEU A 52 -16.90 14.18 4.93
C LEU A 52 -17.93 14.17 3.80
N ASP A 53 -19.22 14.37 4.10
CA ASP A 53 -20.29 14.48 3.09
C ASP A 53 -20.09 15.68 2.16
N GLY A 54 -19.51 16.76 2.68
CA GLY A 54 -19.19 17.95 1.91
C GLY A 54 -17.90 17.86 1.09
N LEU A 55 -17.17 16.74 1.11
CA LEU A 55 -15.93 16.61 0.33
C LEU A 55 -16.21 16.17 -1.09
N ASN A 56 -15.51 16.78 -2.03
CA ASN A 56 -15.40 16.19 -3.36
C ASN A 56 -14.46 14.96 -3.33
N GLN A 57 -14.48 14.17 -4.40
CA GLN A 57 -13.70 12.92 -4.49
C GLN A 57 -12.20 13.12 -4.24
N ALA A 58 -11.61 14.21 -4.74
CA ALA A 58 -10.19 14.47 -4.58
C ALA A 58 -9.82 14.86 -3.14
N GLU A 59 -10.67 15.66 -2.49
CA GLU A 59 -10.55 15.99 -1.07
C GLU A 59 -10.65 14.75 -0.19
N PHE A 60 -11.62 13.87 -0.47
CA PHE A 60 -11.79 12.62 0.25
C PHE A 60 -10.57 11.69 0.09
N ASN A 61 -10.11 11.50 -1.14
CA ASN A 61 -8.92 10.69 -1.42
C ASN A 61 -7.65 11.28 -0.77
N PHE A 62 -7.53 12.61 -0.74
CA PHE A 62 -6.40 13.27 -0.09
C PHE A 62 -6.38 13.05 1.41
N LEU A 63 -7.53 13.24 2.06
CA LEU A 63 -7.68 12.96 3.48
C LEU A 63 -7.32 11.50 3.77
N MET A 64 -7.81 10.56 2.98
CA MET A 64 -7.47 9.15 3.10
C MET A 64 -5.96 8.89 2.98
N HIS A 65 -5.27 9.52 2.00
CA HIS A 65 -3.82 9.41 1.83
C HIS A 65 -3.00 9.94 3.00
N ILE A 66 -3.45 10.98 3.70
CA ILE A 66 -2.74 11.53 4.86
C ILE A 66 -3.03 10.74 6.13
N VAL A 67 -4.28 10.29 6.35
CA VAL A 67 -4.65 9.60 7.61
C VAL A 67 -4.23 8.14 7.65
N LEU A 68 -4.15 7.48 6.49
CA LEU A 68 -3.64 6.11 6.37
C LEU A 68 -2.11 6.07 6.20
N ASP A 69 -1.43 7.20 6.16
CA ASP A 69 0.03 7.19 6.28
C ASP A 69 0.43 6.85 7.72
N GLY A 70 1.52 6.10 7.90
CA GLY A 70 2.10 5.78 9.21
C GLY A 70 2.97 6.93 9.72
N ARG A 71 3.46 7.81 8.84
CA ARG A 71 4.33 8.93 9.22
C ARG A 71 3.59 9.97 10.04
N GLN A 72 4.24 10.46 11.09
CA GLN A 72 3.70 11.52 11.94
C GLN A 72 3.84 12.91 11.31
N GLN A 73 4.92 13.12 10.57
CA GLN A 73 5.28 14.39 9.94
C GLN A 73 5.40 14.24 8.43
N PHE A 74 5.03 15.31 7.72
CA PHE A 74 5.09 15.43 6.27
C PHE A 74 5.84 16.70 5.89
N SER A 75 6.68 16.62 4.86
CA SER A 75 7.13 17.83 4.17
C SER A 75 6.02 18.38 3.27
N LEU A 76 6.19 19.61 2.77
CA LEU A 76 5.29 20.15 1.75
C LEU A 76 5.30 19.30 0.47
N GLU A 77 6.44 18.73 0.10
CA GLU A 77 6.56 17.87 -1.07
C GLU A 77 5.82 16.54 -0.86
N ASP A 78 5.86 15.98 0.35
CA ASP A 78 5.05 14.79 0.69
C ASP A 78 3.56 15.06 0.49
N LEU A 79 3.07 16.19 0.99
CA LEU A 79 1.67 16.58 0.82
C LEU A 79 1.33 16.82 -0.65
N ARG A 80 2.24 17.40 -1.45
CA ARG A 80 2.03 17.57 -2.90
C ARG A 80 1.97 16.24 -3.64
N VAL A 81 2.81 15.28 -3.28
CA VAL A 81 2.79 13.92 -3.83
C VAL A 81 1.47 13.24 -3.51
N LYS A 82 0.98 13.32 -2.27
CA LYS A 82 -0.33 12.79 -1.88
C LYS A 82 -1.48 13.49 -2.62
N ALA A 83 -1.39 14.80 -2.83
CA ALA A 83 -2.37 15.55 -3.60
C ALA A 83 -2.39 15.07 -5.06
N LYS A 84 -1.22 14.81 -5.65
CA LYS A 84 -1.12 14.20 -7.00
C LYS A 84 -1.86 12.86 -7.07
N PHE A 85 -1.71 12.02 -6.06
CA PHE A 85 -2.35 10.69 -6.01
C PHE A 85 -3.87 10.75 -5.83
N SER A 86 -4.39 11.87 -5.35
CA SER A 86 -5.82 12.02 -5.04
C SER A 86 -6.69 12.26 -6.27
N TYR A 87 -6.07 12.63 -7.39
CA TYR A 87 -6.74 12.81 -8.68
C TYR A 87 -6.52 11.58 -9.58
N PRO A 88 -7.42 11.29 -10.53
CA PRO A 88 -7.23 10.25 -11.54
C PRO A 88 -6.44 10.72 -12.77
N GLN A 89 -6.27 12.02 -12.97
CA GLN A 89 -5.49 12.61 -14.06
C GLN A 89 -4.29 13.41 -13.53
N GLU A 90 -3.30 13.67 -14.39
CA GLU A 90 -2.26 14.63 -14.07
C GLU A 90 -2.78 16.06 -14.23
N LEU A 91 -2.72 16.81 -13.15
CA LEU A 91 -3.10 18.22 -13.07
C LEU A 91 -1.87 19.11 -12.86
N ASP A 92 -2.09 20.41 -12.98
CA ASP A 92 -1.10 21.44 -12.77
C ASP A 92 -0.72 21.59 -11.28
N ARG A 93 0.44 22.19 -11.04
CA ARG A 93 0.97 22.38 -9.67
C ARG A 93 0.08 23.27 -8.81
N ALA A 94 -0.69 24.21 -9.38
CA ALA A 94 -1.54 25.09 -8.58
C ALA A 94 -2.73 24.32 -8.00
N THR A 95 -3.30 23.36 -8.74
CA THR A 95 -4.40 22.51 -8.23
C THR A 95 -3.96 21.64 -7.06
N TYR A 96 -2.77 21.03 -7.10
CA TYR A 96 -2.25 20.26 -5.96
C TYR A 96 -1.99 21.15 -4.74
N ARG A 97 -1.46 22.37 -4.94
CA ARG A 97 -1.27 23.34 -3.85
C ARG A 97 -2.60 23.73 -3.21
N LYS A 98 -3.66 23.90 -4.00
CA LYS A 98 -5.00 24.20 -3.50
C LYS A 98 -5.49 23.12 -2.53
N LEU A 99 -5.22 21.85 -2.81
CA LEU A 99 -5.64 20.74 -1.94
C LEU A 99 -4.91 20.76 -0.58
N VAL A 100 -3.61 21.07 -0.58
CA VAL A 100 -2.85 21.29 0.66
C VAL A 100 -3.41 22.48 1.45
N SER A 101 -3.79 23.56 0.77
CA SER A 101 -4.46 24.69 1.41
C SER A 101 -5.80 24.29 2.02
N VAL A 102 -6.64 23.53 1.30
CA VAL A 102 -7.91 23.00 1.83
C VAL A 102 -7.68 22.20 3.11
N ALA A 103 -6.65 21.35 3.14
CA ALA A 103 -6.32 20.55 4.32
C ALA A 103 -5.91 21.38 5.54
N LEU A 104 -5.18 22.48 5.34
CA LEU A 104 -4.87 23.44 6.41
C LEU A 104 -6.15 24.13 6.90
N LYS A 105 -7.00 24.60 5.98
CA LYS A 105 -8.25 25.32 6.29
C LYS A 105 -9.27 24.47 7.03
N LYS A 106 -9.35 23.17 6.69
CA LYS A 106 -10.24 22.20 7.35
C LYS A 106 -9.62 21.60 8.61
N GLY A 107 -8.37 21.94 8.95
CA GLY A 107 -7.71 21.45 10.15
C GLY A 107 -7.33 19.97 10.09
N TRP A 108 -7.12 19.42 8.89
CA TRP A 108 -6.63 18.04 8.72
C TRP A 108 -5.13 17.93 8.99
N VAL A 109 -4.41 18.99 8.62
CA VAL A 109 -2.97 19.13 8.84
C VAL A 109 -2.69 20.46 9.51
N PHE A 110 -1.66 20.48 10.36
CA PHE A 110 -1.16 21.66 11.04
C PHE A 110 0.32 21.82 10.73
N ARG A 111 0.83 23.05 10.72
CA ARG A 111 2.26 23.29 10.60
C ARG A 111 2.96 22.83 11.87
N GLY A 112 4.13 22.20 11.72
CA GLY A 112 4.93 21.76 12.85
C GLY A 112 5.37 22.95 13.70
N VAL A 113 5.31 22.78 15.00
CA VAL A 113 5.44 23.88 15.97
C VAL A 113 6.87 24.03 16.49
N THR A 114 7.63 22.94 16.52
CA THR A 114 8.99 22.97 17.07
C THR A 114 9.97 23.61 16.09
N ARG A 115 11.05 24.21 16.61
CA ARG A 115 12.09 24.88 15.80
C ARG A 115 12.72 23.96 14.75
N GLN A 116 12.74 22.65 15.00
CA GLN A 116 13.21 21.61 14.09
C GLN A 116 12.12 21.12 13.11
N ALA A 117 10.83 21.32 13.42
CA ALA A 117 9.68 20.86 12.65
C ALA A 117 8.91 22.00 11.94
N SER A 118 9.41 23.23 11.97
CA SER A 118 8.73 24.42 11.42
C SER A 118 8.44 24.35 9.91
N SER A 119 9.18 23.50 9.19
CA SER A 119 8.98 23.20 7.77
C SER A 119 8.14 21.94 7.51
N SER A 120 7.65 21.29 8.57
CA SER A 120 6.86 20.07 8.50
C SER A 120 5.37 20.33 8.74
N PHE A 121 4.55 19.34 8.42
CA PHE A 121 3.12 19.31 8.65
C PHE A 121 2.75 18.03 9.41
N GLU A 122 1.81 18.13 10.34
CA GLU A 122 1.36 17.00 11.15
C GLU A 122 -0.16 16.86 11.08
N VAL A 123 -0.64 15.61 11.03
CA VAL A 123 -2.06 15.28 11.24
C VAL A 123 -2.26 15.02 12.73
N PRO A 124 -3.27 15.61 13.41
CA PRO A 124 -3.52 15.35 14.82
C PRO A 124 -3.71 13.86 15.09
N ALA A 125 -2.95 13.30 16.01
CA ALA A 125 -2.90 11.85 16.21
C ALA A 125 -4.25 11.26 16.66
N ASP A 126 -4.99 12.00 17.49
CA ASP A 126 -6.33 11.62 17.95
C ASP A 126 -7.37 11.71 16.83
N MET A 127 -7.28 12.72 15.96
CA MET A 127 -8.20 12.85 14.82
C MET A 127 -7.88 11.86 13.69
N ARG A 128 -6.59 11.55 13.46
CA ARG A 128 -6.15 10.62 12.43
C ARG A 128 -6.90 9.29 12.51
N LYS A 129 -6.98 8.72 13.72
CA LYS A 129 -7.69 7.46 13.94
C LYS A 129 -9.18 7.60 13.64
N ILE A 130 -9.82 8.64 14.18
CA ILE A 130 -11.25 8.87 14.01
C ILE A 130 -11.61 9.04 12.53
N TRP A 131 -10.86 9.86 11.77
CA TRP A 131 -11.08 10.03 10.34
C TRP A 131 -10.83 8.74 9.55
N ALA A 132 -9.79 7.98 9.88
CA ALA A 132 -9.51 6.73 9.21
C ALA A 132 -10.63 5.70 9.43
N ASP A 133 -11.14 5.59 10.65
CA ASP A 133 -12.22 4.67 11.02
C ASP A 133 -13.55 5.09 10.36
N GLU A 134 -13.83 6.38 10.29
CA GLU A 134 -15.00 6.94 9.60
C GLU A 134 -14.94 6.74 8.08
N ILE A 135 -13.80 7.04 7.46
CA ILE A 135 -13.59 6.80 6.02
C ILE A 135 -13.79 5.32 5.73
N LEU A 136 -13.22 4.44 6.56
CA LEU A 136 -13.37 3.01 6.38
C LEU A 136 -14.83 2.56 6.49
N ARG A 137 -15.58 3.07 7.47
CA ARG A 137 -17.00 2.75 7.63
C ARG A 137 -17.81 3.17 6.41
N ARG A 138 -17.51 4.33 5.82
CA ARG A 138 -18.19 4.83 4.61
C ARG A 138 -17.87 4.00 3.37
N GLU A 139 -16.61 3.64 3.20
CA GLU A 139 -16.15 2.82 2.08
C GLU A 139 -16.67 1.38 2.18
N LEU A 140 -16.75 0.83 3.39
CA LEU A 140 -17.36 -0.46 3.61
C LEU A 140 -18.89 -0.39 3.51
N GLY A 141 -19.56 0.66 4.00
CA GLY A 141 -21.02 0.68 4.04
C GLY A 141 -21.61 -0.47 4.87
N GLU A 142 -22.86 -0.84 4.59
CA GLU A 142 -23.48 -2.02 5.20
C GLU A 142 -22.95 -3.29 4.53
N GLN A 143 -22.45 -4.22 5.35
CA GLN A 143 -21.82 -5.44 4.86
C GLN A 143 -22.45 -6.71 5.43
N PRO A 144 -22.58 -7.77 4.62
CA PRO A 144 -22.91 -9.08 5.16
C PRO A 144 -21.82 -9.52 6.14
N ALA A 145 -22.25 -10.01 7.31
CA ALA A 145 -21.31 -10.57 8.27
C ALA A 145 -20.87 -11.96 7.79
N TYR A 146 -19.58 -12.13 7.52
CA TYR A 146 -18.96 -13.42 7.23
C TYR A 146 -18.17 -13.89 8.46
N PRO A 147 -18.78 -14.65 9.40
CA PRO A 147 -18.08 -15.07 10.61
C PRO A 147 -16.90 -15.99 10.30
N GLN A 148 -17.06 -16.89 9.32
CA GLN A 148 -16.00 -17.79 8.87
C GLN A 148 -16.28 -18.27 7.44
N PRO A 149 -15.24 -18.42 6.58
CA PRO A 149 -15.37 -19.04 5.27
C PRO A 149 -15.53 -20.56 5.38
N TYR A 150 -16.13 -21.16 4.35
CA TYR A 150 -16.19 -22.62 4.17
C TYR A 150 -14.80 -23.25 4.15
N ALA A 151 -13.89 -22.66 3.39
CA ALA A 151 -12.48 -23.05 3.31
C ALA A 151 -11.62 -21.80 3.06
N TYR A 152 -10.38 -21.80 3.51
CA TYR A 152 -9.45 -20.71 3.24
C TYR A 152 -8.02 -21.17 3.00
N ARG A 153 -7.29 -20.36 2.26
CA ARG A 153 -5.85 -20.45 2.01
C ARG A 153 -5.15 -19.32 2.72
N ASP A 154 -4.18 -19.66 3.56
CA ASP A 154 -3.25 -18.74 4.20
C ASP A 154 -1.84 -19.14 3.77
N GLU A 155 -1.12 -18.23 3.13
CA GLU A 155 0.22 -18.50 2.61
C GLU A 155 1.33 -18.15 3.60
N GLY A 156 1.05 -17.44 4.71
CA GLY A 156 2.04 -17.14 5.75
C GLY A 156 3.41 -16.71 5.21
N PHE A 157 4.44 -17.52 5.49
CA PHE A 157 5.82 -17.32 5.02
C PHE A 157 6.19 -18.13 3.77
N ALA A 158 5.23 -18.76 3.09
CA ALA A 158 5.48 -19.63 1.95
C ALA A 158 6.31 -18.94 0.85
N MET A 159 6.17 -17.62 0.66
CA MET A 159 6.97 -16.90 -0.34
C MET A 159 8.46 -16.82 0.03
N ILE A 160 8.78 -16.79 1.32
CA ILE A 160 10.16 -16.82 1.82
C ILE A 160 10.72 -18.25 1.76
N GLU A 161 9.89 -19.24 2.04
CA GLU A 161 10.26 -20.65 1.89
C GLU A 161 10.53 -20.99 0.42
N ASP A 162 9.66 -20.56 -0.49
CA ASP A 162 9.83 -20.69 -1.95
C ASP A 162 11.08 -19.97 -2.45
N MET A 163 11.39 -18.78 -1.92
CA MET A 163 12.62 -18.05 -2.24
C MET A 163 13.87 -18.85 -1.84
N ARG A 164 13.89 -19.43 -0.64
CA ARG A 164 15.01 -20.28 -0.18
C ARG A 164 15.13 -21.56 -0.99
N LEU A 165 14.00 -22.17 -1.32
CA LEU A 165 13.94 -23.35 -2.17
C LEU A 165 14.50 -23.04 -3.56
N PHE A 166 14.13 -21.90 -4.14
CA PHE A 166 14.67 -21.42 -5.41
C PHE A 166 16.20 -21.26 -5.34
N LEU A 167 16.74 -20.57 -4.32
CA LEU A 167 18.19 -20.42 -4.17
C LEU A 167 18.89 -21.78 -4.08
N ARG A 168 18.34 -22.70 -3.29
CA ARG A 168 18.89 -24.07 -3.20
C ARG A 168 18.81 -24.81 -4.54
N TYR A 169 17.70 -24.68 -5.27
CA TYR A 169 17.54 -25.29 -6.60
C TYR A 169 18.63 -24.80 -7.56
N VAL A 170 18.91 -23.49 -7.58
CA VAL A 170 19.94 -22.90 -8.43
C VAL A 170 21.33 -23.41 -8.03
N LEU A 171 21.61 -23.52 -6.73
CA LEU A 171 22.89 -24.06 -6.22
C LEU A 171 23.10 -25.52 -6.64
N ASP A 172 22.05 -26.33 -6.58
CA ASP A 172 22.14 -27.78 -6.81
C ASP A 172 22.15 -28.14 -8.32
N HIS A 173 21.51 -27.31 -9.17
CA HIS A 173 21.25 -27.66 -10.58
C HIS A 173 21.89 -26.73 -11.61
N GLU A 174 22.34 -25.54 -11.21
CA GLU A 174 22.89 -24.50 -12.09
C GLU A 174 22.06 -24.33 -13.39
N PRO A 175 20.78 -23.95 -13.28
CA PRO A 175 19.87 -24.00 -14.42
C PRO A 175 20.36 -23.11 -15.55
N THR A 176 20.32 -23.66 -16.76
CA THR A 176 20.71 -22.93 -17.96
C THR A 176 19.79 -21.74 -18.22
N LEU A 177 20.36 -20.68 -18.78
CA LEU A 177 19.67 -19.46 -19.19
C LEU A 177 19.67 -19.31 -20.71
N THR A 178 18.59 -18.78 -21.28
CA THR A 178 18.59 -18.31 -22.67
C THR A 178 19.50 -17.08 -22.82
N VAL A 179 19.75 -16.66 -24.06
CA VAL A 179 20.53 -15.43 -24.33
C VAL A 179 19.84 -14.17 -23.80
N GLU A 180 18.53 -14.23 -23.55
CA GLU A 180 17.73 -13.19 -22.90
C GLU A 180 17.69 -13.31 -21.37
N GLY A 181 18.46 -14.23 -20.77
CA GLY A 181 18.55 -14.39 -19.32
C GLY A 181 17.41 -15.19 -18.68
N VAL A 182 16.65 -15.96 -19.47
CA VAL A 182 15.47 -16.68 -18.99
C VAL A 182 15.82 -18.14 -18.68
N ILE A 183 15.38 -18.67 -17.53
CA ILE A 183 15.55 -20.09 -17.19
C ILE A 183 14.84 -20.96 -18.24
N TYR A 184 15.50 -21.99 -18.75
CA TYR A 184 14.87 -22.89 -19.72
C TYR A 184 13.62 -23.58 -19.16
N ARG A 185 12.61 -23.80 -20.02
CA ARG A 185 11.27 -24.30 -19.64
C ARG A 185 11.28 -25.58 -18.81
N ARG A 186 12.20 -26.51 -19.07
CA ARG A 186 12.34 -27.75 -18.28
C ARG A 186 12.69 -27.45 -16.82
N ASN A 187 13.65 -26.56 -16.61
CA ASN A 187 14.06 -26.13 -15.26
C ASN A 187 12.94 -25.29 -14.61
N GLN A 188 12.22 -24.46 -15.36
CA GLN A 188 11.06 -23.74 -14.84
C GLN A 188 10.00 -24.70 -14.31
N GLN A 189 9.61 -25.71 -15.09
CA GLN A 189 8.60 -26.68 -14.70
C GLN A 189 9.01 -27.46 -13.45
N GLN A 190 10.23 -27.99 -13.43
CA GLN A 190 10.77 -28.69 -12.27
C GLN A 190 10.79 -27.81 -11.02
N LEU A 191 11.22 -26.56 -11.16
CA LEU A 191 11.24 -25.60 -10.06
C LEU A 191 9.83 -25.29 -9.55
N PHE A 192 8.87 -25.02 -10.44
CA PHE A 192 7.53 -24.60 -10.04
C PHE A 192 6.71 -25.72 -9.40
N GLU A 193 6.96 -26.98 -9.78
CA GLU A 193 6.38 -28.16 -9.12
C GLU A 193 6.83 -28.31 -7.65
N LEU A 194 7.99 -27.76 -7.29
CA LEU A 194 8.55 -27.80 -5.94
C LEU A 194 8.03 -26.67 -5.03
N LEU A 195 7.48 -25.59 -5.60
CA LEU A 195 7.01 -24.44 -4.82
C LEU A 195 5.72 -24.77 -4.07
N ALA A 196 5.57 -24.17 -2.89
CA ALA A 196 4.37 -24.32 -2.05
C ALA A 196 3.12 -23.78 -2.76
N ALA A 197 3.26 -22.68 -3.49
CA ALA A 197 2.25 -22.21 -4.44
C ALA A 197 2.65 -22.69 -5.83
N GLN A 198 2.05 -23.78 -6.29
CA GLN A 198 2.27 -24.31 -7.63
C GLN A 198 1.84 -23.28 -8.68
N GLU A 199 2.77 -22.94 -9.57
CA GLU A 199 2.55 -22.04 -10.70
C GLU A 199 2.88 -22.76 -12.01
N GLU A 200 2.20 -22.40 -13.09
CA GLU A 200 2.46 -22.99 -14.40
C GLU A 200 3.40 -22.10 -15.23
N PRO A 201 4.34 -22.67 -16.01
CA PRO A 201 5.13 -21.91 -16.96
C PRO A 201 4.26 -21.12 -17.93
N ILE A 202 4.68 -19.90 -18.26
CA ILE A 202 3.91 -19.04 -19.17
C ILE A 202 3.91 -19.64 -20.58
N GLU A 203 2.71 -19.77 -21.16
CA GLU A 203 2.56 -20.24 -22.53
C GLU A 203 3.09 -19.20 -23.54
N LYS A 204 3.70 -19.69 -24.62
CA LYS A 204 4.21 -18.82 -25.69
C LYS A 204 3.04 -18.22 -26.48
N GLY A 205 3.08 -16.90 -26.70
CA GLY A 205 2.14 -16.20 -27.59
C GLY A 205 0.93 -15.57 -26.91
N GLY A 206 0.81 -15.67 -25.59
CA GLY A 206 -0.20 -14.92 -24.83
C GLY A 206 0.23 -13.48 -24.56
N TRP A 207 -0.66 -12.52 -24.77
CA TRP A 207 -0.43 -11.13 -24.32
C TRP A 207 -0.46 -11.08 -22.80
N ARG A 208 0.72 -11.02 -22.16
CA ARG A 208 0.88 -10.92 -20.71
C ARG A 208 1.38 -9.54 -20.31
N PHE A 209 0.85 -9.06 -19.19
CA PHE A 209 1.29 -7.83 -18.56
C PHE A 209 1.61 -8.08 -17.09
N GLY A 210 2.51 -7.31 -16.52
CA GLY A 210 3.03 -7.47 -15.16
C GLY A 210 4.14 -6.47 -14.88
N TYR A 211 4.78 -6.58 -13.72
CA TYR A 211 5.81 -5.65 -13.27
C TYR A 211 7.03 -6.43 -12.79
N GLY A 212 8.22 -5.97 -13.16
CA GLY A 212 9.46 -6.71 -12.94
C GLY A 212 10.28 -6.86 -14.21
N ARG A 213 11.45 -7.49 -14.13
CA ARG A 213 12.31 -7.75 -15.31
C ARG A 213 11.72 -8.85 -16.18
N HIS A 214 11.29 -9.95 -15.57
CA HIS A 214 10.85 -11.17 -16.26
C HIS A 214 9.35 -11.47 -16.12
N PHE A 215 8.52 -10.44 -16.03
CA PHE A 215 7.07 -10.64 -15.83
C PHE A 215 6.37 -11.34 -17.02
N ARG A 216 6.98 -11.32 -18.22
CA ARG A 216 6.44 -11.98 -19.42
C ARG A 216 6.81 -13.45 -19.45
N GLU A 217 7.92 -13.80 -18.84
CA GLU A 217 8.54 -15.11 -18.87
C GLU A 217 8.18 -15.94 -17.64
N TYR A 218 7.90 -15.29 -16.52
CA TYR A 218 7.57 -15.93 -15.24
C TYR A 218 6.19 -15.55 -14.70
N PRO A 219 5.55 -16.46 -13.94
CA PRO A 219 4.38 -16.16 -13.13
C PRO A 219 4.61 -15.01 -12.12
N ASP A 220 3.54 -14.38 -11.63
CA ASP A 220 3.66 -13.14 -10.84
C ASP A 220 4.44 -13.32 -9.53
N ARG A 221 4.21 -14.45 -8.84
CA ARG A 221 4.88 -14.74 -7.57
C ARG A 221 6.34 -15.08 -7.83
N PHE A 222 6.63 -16.01 -8.74
CA PHE A 222 8.01 -16.36 -9.06
C PHE A 222 8.82 -15.18 -9.63
N SER A 223 8.23 -14.35 -10.51
CA SER A 223 8.90 -13.15 -11.04
C SER A 223 9.33 -12.21 -9.91
N LEU A 224 8.50 -12.03 -8.87
CA LEU A 224 8.84 -11.19 -7.73
C LEU A 224 9.97 -11.79 -6.88
N ILE A 225 9.94 -13.11 -6.66
CA ILE A 225 11.02 -13.85 -5.97
C ILE A 225 12.33 -13.67 -6.73
N TYR A 226 12.31 -13.91 -8.03
CA TYR A 226 13.46 -13.82 -8.91
C TYR A 226 14.07 -12.42 -8.88
N ASP A 227 13.25 -11.39 -9.10
CA ASP A 227 13.71 -10.00 -9.08
C ASP A 227 14.24 -9.56 -7.71
N PHE A 228 13.66 -10.08 -6.61
CA PHE A 228 14.16 -9.81 -5.27
C PHE A 228 15.52 -10.45 -5.04
N CYS A 229 15.70 -11.73 -5.39
CA CYS A 229 16.98 -12.42 -5.31
C CYS A 229 18.05 -11.70 -6.14
N TYR A 230 17.70 -11.28 -7.36
CA TYR A 230 18.61 -10.51 -8.22
C TYR A 230 18.97 -9.17 -7.58
N TYR A 231 17.98 -8.42 -7.08
CA TYR A 231 18.21 -7.13 -6.41
C TYR A 231 19.09 -7.22 -5.16
N ARG A 232 18.94 -8.31 -4.39
CA ARG A 232 19.77 -8.60 -3.21
C ARG A 232 21.16 -9.11 -3.58
N GLY A 233 21.41 -9.38 -4.86
CA GLY A 233 22.65 -9.96 -5.35
C GLY A 233 22.81 -11.42 -4.99
N TYR A 234 21.74 -12.13 -4.61
CA TYR A 234 21.78 -13.56 -4.23
C TYR A 234 21.97 -14.48 -5.44
N ILE A 235 21.58 -14.01 -6.62
CA ILE A 235 21.78 -14.71 -7.89
C ILE A 235 22.55 -13.83 -8.86
N ARG A 236 23.33 -14.47 -9.73
CA ARG A 236 24.02 -13.83 -10.85
C ARG A 236 23.62 -14.53 -12.15
N GLU A 237 23.17 -13.74 -13.11
CA GLU A 237 22.84 -14.20 -14.44
C GLU A 237 24.07 -14.20 -15.34
N GLU A 238 24.29 -15.31 -16.06
CA GLU A 238 25.18 -15.35 -17.22
C GLU A 238 24.34 -15.76 -18.44
N PRO A 239 23.80 -14.78 -19.20
CA PRO A 239 22.91 -15.05 -20.33
C PRO A 239 23.56 -15.96 -21.38
N GLY A 240 22.82 -16.96 -21.85
CA GLY A 240 23.31 -18.00 -22.74
C GLY A 240 24.13 -19.11 -22.07
N HIS A 241 24.38 -18.99 -20.76
CA HIS A 241 25.08 -19.98 -19.96
C HIS A 241 24.16 -20.48 -18.82
N CYS A 242 24.43 -20.11 -17.56
CA CYS A 242 23.71 -20.59 -16.39
C CYS A 242 23.37 -19.45 -15.42
N LEU A 243 22.45 -19.76 -14.52
CA LEU A 243 22.16 -18.96 -13.34
C LEU A 243 22.96 -19.49 -12.15
N TYR A 244 23.62 -18.59 -11.42
CA TYR A 244 24.44 -18.95 -10.27
C TYR A 244 23.92 -18.34 -8.98
N VAL A 245 24.13 -19.05 -7.88
CA VAL A 245 24.02 -18.47 -6.53
C VAL A 245 25.33 -17.80 -6.17
N THR A 246 25.25 -16.63 -5.53
CA THR A 246 26.41 -15.88 -5.06
C THR A 246 26.67 -16.14 -3.56
N ASN A 247 27.77 -15.62 -3.03
CA ASN A 247 28.06 -15.74 -1.59
C ASN A 247 27.06 -14.95 -0.74
N GLU A 248 26.53 -13.85 -1.26
CA GLU A 248 25.54 -12.99 -0.62
C GLU A 248 24.25 -13.76 -0.28
N ALA A 249 23.94 -14.83 -1.00
CA ALA A 249 22.77 -15.67 -0.74
C ALA A 249 22.80 -16.39 0.61
N GLN A 250 23.97 -16.48 1.28
CA GLN A 250 24.05 -17.01 2.65
C GLN A 250 23.13 -16.24 3.61
N GLU A 251 22.99 -14.94 3.38
CA GLU A 251 22.12 -14.07 4.17
C GLU A 251 20.66 -14.55 4.19
N ALA A 252 20.17 -15.14 3.10
CA ALA A 252 18.80 -15.65 3.01
C ALA A 252 18.52 -16.79 4.00
N ASN A 253 19.56 -17.55 4.38
CA ASN A 253 19.46 -18.65 5.35
C ASN A 253 19.69 -18.18 6.80
N GLU A 254 20.50 -17.14 6.99
CA GLU A 254 20.84 -16.60 8.31
C GLU A 254 19.75 -15.67 8.87
N LEU A 255 19.06 -14.92 8.01
CA LEU A 255 18.07 -13.96 8.45
C LEU A 255 16.74 -14.61 8.87
N PRO A 256 16.04 -14.04 9.88
CA PRO A 256 14.69 -14.45 10.23
C PRO A 256 13.70 -14.28 9.07
N ALA A 257 12.72 -15.18 8.97
CA ALA A 257 11.71 -15.15 7.91
C ALA A 257 10.86 -13.86 7.96
N GLU A 258 10.57 -13.36 9.16
CA GLU A 258 9.87 -12.10 9.39
C GLU A 258 10.60 -10.91 8.76
N TRP A 259 11.92 -10.88 8.90
CA TRP A 259 12.74 -9.80 8.37
C TRP A 259 12.77 -9.86 6.84
N LEU A 260 12.97 -11.05 6.27
CA LEU A 260 12.95 -11.24 4.82
C LEU A 260 11.57 -10.93 4.22
N ALA A 261 10.48 -11.30 4.90
CA ALA A 261 9.12 -10.94 4.50
C ALA A 261 8.90 -9.43 4.50
N MET A 262 9.43 -8.71 5.50
CA MET A 262 9.37 -7.25 5.54
C MET A 262 10.15 -6.61 4.38
N GLU A 263 11.36 -7.07 4.10
CA GLU A 263 12.15 -6.52 2.99
C GLU A 263 11.56 -6.88 1.62
N LEU A 264 11.03 -8.09 1.46
CA LEU A 264 10.32 -8.49 0.24
C LEU A 264 9.06 -7.65 0.03
N TYR A 265 8.30 -7.37 1.09
CA TYR A 265 7.14 -6.48 1.03
C TYR A 265 7.55 -5.05 0.62
N LYS A 266 8.60 -4.49 1.21
CA LYS A 266 9.14 -3.17 0.83
C LYS A 266 9.64 -3.17 -0.62
N PHE A 267 10.28 -4.25 -1.05
CA PHE A 267 10.73 -4.43 -2.42
C PHE A 267 9.56 -4.42 -3.40
N TRP A 268 8.51 -5.20 -3.13
CA TRP A 268 7.28 -5.21 -3.93
C TRP A 268 6.66 -3.82 -4.06
N LEU A 269 6.52 -3.10 -2.94
CA LEU A 269 5.99 -1.73 -2.96
C LEU A 269 6.83 -0.79 -3.83
N ARG A 270 8.16 -0.92 -3.80
CA ARG A 270 9.08 -0.12 -4.60
C ARG A 270 9.00 -0.48 -6.08
N LEU A 271 8.94 -1.77 -6.39
CA LEU A 271 8.85 -2.28 -7.76
C LEU A 271 7.54 -1.84 -8.41
N TYR A 272 6.43 -1.86 -7.65
CA TYR A 272 5.09 -1.56 -8.15
C TYR A 272 4.72 -0.06 -8.00
N LYS A 273 5.60 0.78 -7.44
CA LYS A 273 5.34 2.20 -7.14
C LYS A 273 4.94 3.04 -8.35
N ARG A 274 5.56 2.79 -9.52
CA ARG A 274 5.25 3.48 -10.77
C ARG A 274 3.91 3.04 -11.37
N PRO A 275 3.67 1.73 -11.58
CA PRO A 275 2.42 1.28 -12.17
C PRO A 275 1.21 1.44 -11.24
N VAL A 276 1.39 1.24 -9.94
CA VAL A 276 0.32 1.32 -8.95
C VAL A 276 0.58 2.49 -8.01
N VAL A 277 0.15 3.66 -8.45
CA VAL A 277 0.30 4.91 -7.71
C VAL A 277 -0.41 4.80 -6.35
N GLY A 278 0.28 5.16 -5.27
CA GLY A 278 -0.30 5.13 -3.93
C GLY A 278 -0.48 3.73 -3.33
N LEU A 279 0.17 2.70 -3.87
CA LEU A 279 0.08 1.31 -3.39
C LEU A 279 0.23 1.15 -1.85
N PRO A 280 1.16 1.81 -1.15
CA PRO A 280 1.26 1.67 0.31
C PRO A 280 0.02 2.13 1.08
N MET A 281 -0.73 3.10 0.54
CA MET A 281 -2.00 3.52 1.12
C MET A 281 -3.08 2.47 0.84
N LEU A 282 -3.16 1.97 -0.40
CA LEU A 282 -4.14 0.96 -0.79
C LEU A 282 -3.98 -0.31 0.03
N THR A 283 -2.76 -0.80 0.25
CA THR A 283 -2.51 -2.01 1.04
C THR A 283 -2.97 -1.85 2.49
N ARG A 284 -2.80 -0.65 3.08
CA ARG A 284 -3.31 -0.35 4.42
C ARG A 284 -4.81 -0.21 4.47
N LEU A 285 -5.42 0.44 3.47
CA LEU A 285 -6.87 0.55 3.37
C LEU A 285 -7.48 -0.86 3.33
N ILE A 286 -6.97 -1.72 2.45
CA ILE A 286 -7.38 -3.12 2.32
C ILE A 286 -7.16 -3.87 3.63
N GLY A 287 -5.98 -3.72 4.24
CA GLY A 287 -5.67 -4.41 5.47
C GLY A 287 -6.55 -4.02 6.66
N ARG A 288 -7.00 -2.77 6.72
CA ARG A 288 -7.98 -2.31 7.70
C ARG A 288 -9.40 -2.77 7.36
N ALA A 289 -9.79 -2.71 6.08
CA ALA A 289 -11.09 -3.20 5.59
C ALA A 289 -11.27 -4.71 5.85
N ALA A 290 -10.20 -5.48 5.67
CA ALA A 290 -10.19 -6.92 5.81
C ALA A 290 -9.77 -7.37 7.22
N GLN A 291 -9.96 -6.59 8.28
CA GLN A 291 -9.75 -7.10 9.65
C GLN A 291 -10.69 -8.27 9.97
N GLN A 292 -11.89 -8.22 9.42
CA GLN A 292 -12.83 -9.33 9.35
C GLN A 292 -12.92 -9.83 7.90
N TRP A 293 -13.55 -10.98 7.69
CA TRP A 293 -13.78 -11.48 6.35
C TRP A 293 -14.66 -10.51 5.55
N VAL A 294 -14.11 -10.03 4.44
CA VAL A 294 -14.78 -9.11 3.52
C VAL A 294 -14.79 -9.72 2.13
N SER A 295 -15.87 -9.52 1.37
CA SER A 295 -15.94 -10.04 0.01
C SER A 295 -15.00 -9.29 -0.93
N GLU A 296 -14.52 -10.00 -1.96
CA GLU A 296 -13.69 -9.43 -3.01
C GLU A 296 -14.38 -8.24 -3.70
N GLU A 297 -15.69 -8.34 -3.93
CA GLU A 297 -16.47 -7.31 -4.61
C GLU A 297 -16.35 -5.95 -3.91
N ILE A 298 -16.47 -5.94 -2.58
CA ILE A 298 -16.38 -4.71 -1.78
C ILE A 298 -14.97 -4.13 -1.86
N LEU A 299 -13.95 -4.99 -1.72
CA LEU A 299 -12.57 -4.55 -1.86
C LEU A 299 -12.32 -3.93 -3.25
N LEU A 300 -12.88 -4.51 -4.31
CA LEU A 300 -12.74 -3.98 -5.65
C LEU A 300 -13.50 -2.67 -5.87
N GLN A 301 -14.68 -2.51 -5.29
CA GLN A 301 -15.40 -1.23 -5.29
C GLN A 301 -14.57 -0.13 -4.60
N MET A 302 -13.84 -0.47 -3.54
CA MET A 302 -12.94 0.45 -2.84
C MET A 302 -11.65 0.74 -3.63
N ILE A 303 -11.05 -0.25 -4.28
CA ILE A 303 -9.72 -0.13 -4.89
C ILE A 303 -9.79 0.43 -6.31
N THR A 304 -10.66 -0.12 -7.15
CA THR A 304 -10.68 0.12 -8.60
C THR A 304 -10.81 1.61 -8.97
N PRO A 305 -11.66 2.43 -8.32
CA PRO A 305 -11.76 3.87 -8.63
C PRO A 305 -10.47 4.67 -8.37
N ARG A 306 -9.52 4.09 -7.63
CA ARG A 306 -8.27 4.73 -7.21
C ARG A 306 -7.05 4.22 -7.98
N VAL A 307 -7.27 3.23 -8.84
CA VAL A 307 -6.24 2.64 -9.68
C VAL A 307 -6.42 3.14 -11.10
N ARG A 308 -5.33 3.60 -11.71
CA ARG A 308 -5.30 4.02 -13.11
C ARG A 308 -4.84 2.87 -13.98
N ALA A 309 -5.34 2.80 -15.21
CA ALA A 309 -4.79 1.90 -16.21
C ALA A 309 -3.30 2.20 -16.40
N PHE A 310 -2.49 1.16 -16.60
CA PHE A 310 -1.06 1.29 -16.82
C PHE A 310 -0.67 0.47 -18.04
N TYR A 311 -0.31 1.15 -19.13
CA TYR A 311 -0.23 0.57 -20.47
C TYR A 311 -1.51 -0.20 -20.83
N TYR A 312 -1.43 -1.54 -20.83
CA TYR A 312 -2.55 -2.42 -21.19
C TYR A 312 -3.23 -3.05 -19.97
N ASP A 313 -2.67 -2.91 -18.76
CA ASP A 313 -3.29 -3.39 -17.53
C ASP A 313 -4.46 -2.48 -17.15
N GLN A 314 -5.65 -3.09 -17.03
CA GLN A 314 -6.87 -2.37 -16.70
C GLN A 314 -7.04 -2.26 -15.19
N PRO A 315 -7.73 -1.22 -14.67
CA PRO A 315 -7.88 -1.01 -13.23
C PRO A 315 -8.38 -2.24 -12.44
N ASP A 316 -9.36 -2.98 -12.95
CA ASP A 316 -9.86 -4.21 -12.30
C ASP A 316 -8.79 -5.32 -12.26
N SER A 317 -8.06 -5.52 -13.35
CA SER A 317 -6.93 -6.47 -13.41
C SER A 317 -5.81 -6.09 -12.44
N ILE A 318 -5.47 -4.79 -12.37
CA ILE A 318 -4.49 -4.30 -11.41
C ILE A 318 -4.97 -4.56 -9.97
N ALA A 319 -6.22 -4.21 -9.65
CA ALA A 319 -6.78 -4.41 -8.32
C ALA A 319 -6.78 -5.90 -7.91
N ARG A 320 -7.24 -6.79 -8.79
CA ARG A 320 -7.31 -8.23 -8.53
C ARG A 320 -5.94 -8.90 -8.53
N GLN A 321 -5.18 -8.76 -9.61
CA GLN A 321 -3.97 -9.56 -9.86
C GLN A 321 -2.71 -8.92 -9.28
N ARG A 322 -2.59 -7.59 -9.33
CA ARG A 322 -1.36 -6.90 -8.91
C ARG A 322 -1.41 -6.45 -7.46
N ILE A 323 -2.60 -6.28 -6.89
CA ILE A 323 -2.79 -5.88 -5.49
C ILE A 323 -3.29 -7.06 -4.66
N LEU A 324 -4.55 -7.48 -4.81
CA LEU A 324 -5.14 -8.49 -3.91
C LEU A 324 -4.43 -9.84 -3.96
N LYS A 325 -4.18 -10.39 -5.16
CA LYS A 325 -3.45 -11.66 -5.33
C LYS A 325 -2.03 -11.57 -4.76
N MET A 326 -1.31 -10.49 -5.04
CA MET A 326 0.05 -10.30 -4.50
C MET A 326 0.04 -10.12 -2.98
N MET A 327 -0.96 -9.46 -2.41
CA MET A 327 -1.11 -9.36 -0.96
C MET A 327 -1.35 -10.74 -0.32
N VAL A 328 -2.03 -11.66 -1.00
CA VAL A 328 -2.13 -13.05 -0.54
C VAL A 328 -0.78 -13.75 -0.61
N HIS A 329 -0.06 -13.62 -1.73
CA HIS A 329 1.27 -14.24 -1.89
C HIS A 329 2.30 -13.75 -0.88
N LEU A 330 2.27 -12.46 -0.54
CA LEU A 330 3.14 -11.86 0.46
C LEU A 330 2.71 -12.18 1.91
N GLY A 331 1.67 -13.00 2.09
CA GLY A 331 1.13 -13.36 3.41
C GLY A 331 0.42 -12.21 4.12
N LEU A 332 0.10 -11.10 3.44
CA LEU A 332 -0.63 -9.96 4.01
C LEU A 332 -2.10 -10.30 4.22
N LEU A 333 -2.68 -11.05 3.28
CA LEU A 333 -4.07 -11.50 3.29
C LEU A 333 -4.14 -13.02 3.22
N ARG A 334 -5.19 -13.58 3.79
CA ARG A 334 -5.68 -14.93 3.49
C ARG A 334 -6.95 -14.85 2.65
N LYS A 335 -7.16 -15.84 1.79
CA LYS A 335 -8.27 -15.89 0.83
C LYS A 335 -9.18 -17.07 1.17
N GLY A 336 -10.48 -16.80 1.32
CA GLY A 336 -11.51 -17.77 1.67
C GLY A 336 -12.59 -17.90 0.60
N LEU A 337 -13.35 -18.99 0.69
CA LEU A 337 -14.58 -19.21 -0.05
C LEU A 337 -15.75 -19.03 0.93
N ALA A 338 -16.72 -18.19 0.63
CA ALA A 338 -17.92 -18.09 1.45
C ALA A 338 -18.73 -19.39 1.42
N GLU A 339 -18.84 -20.00 0.24
CA GLU A 339 -19.63 -21.20 -0.01
C GLU A 339 -18.81 -22.26 -0.78
N PRO A 340 -19.21 -23.55 -0.77
CA PRO A 340 -18.55 -24.61 -1.52
C PRO A 340 -18.45 -24.34 -3.04
N GLY A 341 -19.38 -23.55 -3.58
CA GLY A 341 -19.43 -23.16 -5.00
C GLY A 341 -18.37 -22.14 -5.43
N GLY A 342 -17.55 -21.65 -4.51
CA GLY A 342 -16.37 -20.83 -4.82
C GLY A 342 -16.60 -19.32 -4.85
N ALA A 343 -17.85 -18.85 -4.70
CA ALA A 343 -18.19 -17.42 -4.64
C ALA A 343 -19.22 -17.13 -3.53
N PRO A 344 -19.20 -15.93 -2.93
CA PRO A 344 -18.18 -14.90 -3.09
C PRO A 344 -16.83 -15.32 -2.50
N LEU A 345 -15.75 -14.80 -3.10
CA LEU A 345 -14.41 -14.89 -2.53
C LEU A 345 -14.31 -13.92 -1.35
N LEU A 346 -13.70 -14.37 -0.27
CA LEU A 346 -13.52 -13.60 0.95
C LEU A 346 -12.03 -13.34 1.20
N TYR A 347 -11.71 -12.22 1.83
CA TYR A 347 -10.36 -11.84 2.20
C TYR A 347 -10.31 -11.43 3.67
N GLN A 348 -9.20 -11.75 4.33
CA GLN A 348 -8.92 -11.27 5.67
C GLN A 348 -7.43 -11.03 5.86
N THR A 349 -7.07 -9.97 6.57
CA THR A 349 -5.70 -9.65 6.97
C THR A 349 -5.17 -10.68 7.96
N THR A 350 -3.99 -11.21 7.69
CA THR A 350 -3.32 -12.17 8.59
C THR A 350 -2.60 -11.43 9.73
N THR A 351 -2.16 -12.16 10.76
CA THR A 351 -1.31 -11.59 11.82
C THR A 351 0.02 -11.07 11.28
N LEU A 352 0.61 -11.75 10.30
CA LEU A 352 1.81 -11.27 9.59
C LEU A 352 1.49 -9.97 8.84
N GLY A 353 0.37 -9.95 8.11
CA GLY A 353 -0.10 -8.80 7.36
C GLY A 353 -0.27 -7.55 8.22
N GLN A 354 -0.88 -7.68 9.40
CA GLN A 354 -1.01 -6.56 10.35
C GLN A 354 0.36 -5.93 10.67
N LYS A 355 1.36 -6.76 11.01
CA LYS A 355 2.72 -6.30 11.32
C LYS A 355 3.40 -5.63 10.12
N LEU A 356 3.30 -6.24 8.94
CA LEU A 356 3.96 -5.74 7.72
C LEU A 356 3.35 -4.43 7.21
N LEU A 357 2.02 -4.28 7.27
CA LEU A 357 1.34 -3.06 6.83
C LEU A 357 1.70 -1.83 7.67
N GLU A 358 2.04 -2.06 8.95
CA GLU A 358 2.51 -1.04 9.89
C GLU A 358 4.02 -0.75 9.74
N SER A 359 4.81 -1.68 9.19
CA SER A 359 6.28 -1.57 9.13
C SER A 359 6.82 -0.63 8.04
N VAL A 360 5.95 -0.07 7.21
CA VAL A 360 6.34 0.84 6.11
C VAL A 360 5.97 2.26 6.51
N GLU A 361 6.81 3.25 6.18
CA GLU A 361 6.47 4.65 6.31
C GLU A 361 6.25 5.23 4.89
N GLY A 362 5.09 5.83 4.63
CA GLY A 362 4.63 6.06 3.27
C GLY A 362 5.34 7.24 2.59
N SER A 363 6.40 7.00 1.82
CA SER A 363 7.11 7.94 0.92
C SER A 363 8.43 8.55 1.44
N ALA A 364 9.48 7.74 1.35
CA ALA A 364 10.75 8.10 0.72
C ALA A 364 11.43 6.83 0.18
N MET A 365 10.62 5.91 -0.36
CA MET A 365 11.16 4.67 -0.91
C MET A 365 11.93 5.02 -2.19
N LYS A 366 13.26 4.93 -2.11
CA LYS A 366 14.17 5.12 -3.25
C LYS A 366 13.74 4.19 -4.36
N ASP A 367 13.87 4.65 -5.60
CA ASP A 367 13.59 3.77 -6.74
C ASP A 367 14.52 2.55 -6.68
N ILE A 368 14.02 1.40 -7.14
CA ILE A 368 14.87 0.24 -7.37
C ILE A 368 15.39 0.38 -8.79
N ILE A 369 16.70 0.25 -8.94
CA ILE A 369 17.34 0.07 -10.23
C ILE A 369 17.66 -1.42 -10.30
N LEU A 370 16.91 -2.17 -11.11
CA LEU A 370 17.20 -3.58 -11.33
C LEU A 370 18.21 -3.76 -12.47
N ASP A 371 18.24 -2.87 -13.46
CA ASP A 371 19.28 -2.85 -14.49
C ASP A 371 19.87 -1.43 -14.57
N PRO A 372 21.18 -1.22 -14.33
CA PRO A 372 21.80 0.10 -14.39
C PRO A 372 21.96 0.65 -15.82
N GLU A 373 21.67 -0.15 -16.86
CA GLU A 373 21.90 0.19 -18.27
C GLU A 373 20.62 0.30 -19.12
N ASN A 374 19.54 0.88 -18.57
CA ASN A 374 18.42 1.40 -19.38
C ASN A 374 17.91 2.75 -18.86
#